data_AF-A0A3R6VGF9-F1
#
_entry.id   AF-A0A3R6VGF9-F1
#
_cell.length_a   1.000
_cell.length_b   1.000
_cell.length_c   1.000
_cell.angle_alpha   90.00
_cell.angle_beta   90.00
_cell.angle_gamma   90.00
#
_symmetry.space_group_name_H-M   'P 1'
#
loop_
_entity.id
_entity.type
_entity.pdbx_description
1 polymer ?
#
loop_
_entity_poly.entity_id
_entity_poly.type
_entity_poly.pdbx_seq_one_letter_code
_entity_poly.pdbx_strand_id
1 'polypeptide(L)'
;MDKDTFRNMVLQAFPRMPKTLGERLFDVLNTERSGLLQWSELLSGLDLTQNVHGNKALLVENQCKLLFDVYDLSESGLLQRDILDRFTNVIYGVRGIAGADEALSALFDKPSKVSTIGYADFSKAYLTKTPAFLFTWLEKLARHVGRKPHPAILDIQDRYNVVRVRERIERSTLLTLEEICSLEKWFQRSLKGRPKLDTTEFLVDNLERFVSRPFCDLLATFLGKTLDFVGFCTLLSKFSRGDDAAKRLFVFQVAQTDGQIPQDRAVLLEKSLSSAAPDVTL
;
A
#
# COMPACT_ATOMS: atom_id res chain seq x y z
N MET A 1 1.44 1.60 4.60
CA MET A 1 2.67 0.77 4.58
C MET A 1 2.94 0.32 6.01
N ASP A 2 3.11 -0.97 6.26
CA ASP A 2 3.40 -1.48 7.60
C ASP A 2 4.85 -1.18 8.03
N LYS A 3 5.10 -1.32 9.33
CA LYS A 3 6.36 -0.99 10.00
C LYS A 3 7.55 -1.80 9.49
N ASP A 4 7.34 -3.08 9.17
CA ASP A 4 8.38 -3.96 8.64
C ASP A 4 8.79 -3.58 7.22
N THR A 5 7.81 -3.24 6.37
CA THR A 5 8.04 -2.79 4.99
C THR A 5 8.78 -1.45 4.96
N PHE A 6 8.34 -0.47 5.77
CA PHE A 6 9.04 0.81 5.91
C PHE A 6 10.47 0.61 6.40
N ARG A 7 10.67 -0.22 7.42
CA ARG A 7 11.99 -0.56 7.95
C ARG A 7 12.89 -1.13 6.86
N ASN A 8 12.40 -2.06 6.04
CA ASN A 8 13.21 -2.64 4.97
C ASN A 8 13.64 -1.59 3.94
N MET A 9 12.75 -0.65 3.58
CA MET A 9 13.10 0.47 2.68
C MET A 9 14.15 1.40 3.30
N VAL A 10 14.02 1.70 4.59
CA VAL A 10 14.99 2.54 5.32
C VAL A 10 16.34 1.84 5.46
N LEU A 11 16.36 0.54 5.77
CA LEU A 11 17.59 -0.26 5.86
C LEU A 11 18.29 -0.41 4.51
N GLN A 12 17.56 -0.43 3.39
CA GLN A 12 18.19 -0.36 2.06
C GLN A 12 18.94 0.97 1.85
N ALA A 13 18.39 2.09 2.33
CA ALA A 13 19.03 3.40 2.25
C ALA A 13 20.16 3.60 3.28
N PHE A 14 19.98 3.03 4.47
CA PHE A 14 20.87 3.13 5.62
C PHE A 14 21.08 1.74 6.26
N PRO A 15 21.95 0.86 5.71
CA PRO A 15 22.11 -0.52 6.16
C PRO A 15 22.59 -0.68 7.61
N ARG A 16 23.17 0.39 8.18
CA ARG A 16 23.69 0.43 9.55
C ARG A 16 22.71 1.03 10.55
N MET A 17 21.52 1.44 10.11
CA MET A 17 20.51 2.02 10.98
C MET A 17 19.99 0.97 11.99
N PRO A 18 20.06 1.21 13.31
CA PRO A 18 19.45 0.34 14.31
C PRO A 18 17.95 0.22 14.07
N LYS A 19 17.42 -0.98 14.34
CA LYS A 19 15.97 -1.26 14.22
C LYS A 19 15.14 -0.24 14.99
N THR A 20 15.55 0.11 16.20
CA THR A 20 14.89 1.07 17.08
C THR A 20 14.77 2.47 16.47
N LEU A 21 15.76 2.91 15.68
CA LEU A 21 15.73 4.21 15.01
C LEU A 21 14.79 4.21 13.79
N GLY A 22 14.76 3.10 13.03
CA GLY A 22 13.78 2.92 11.96
C GLY A 22 12.34 2.82 12.48
N GLU A 23 12.15 2.20 13.63
CA GLU A 23 10.86 2.12 14.32
C GLU A 23 10.42 3.49 14.84
N ARG A 24 11.32 4.27 15.44
CA ARG A 24 11.04 5.65 15.87
C ARG A 24 10.66 6.55 14.70
N LEU A 25 11.39 6.45 13.59
CA LEU A 25 11.08 7.20 12.37
C LEU A 25 9.69 6.85 11.83
N PHE A 26 9.30 5.58 11.88
CA PHE A 26 7.95 5.15 11.53
C PHE A 26 6.91 5.78 12.46
N ASP A 27 7.14 5.73 13.77
CA ASP A 27 6.20 6.21 14.78
C ASP A 27 6.02 7.75 14.71
N VAL A 28 7.08 8.49 14.42
CA VAL A 28 7.04 9.95 14.22
C VAL A 28 6.31 10.34 12.93
N LEU A 29 6.48 9.55 11.85
CA LEU A 29 5.80 9.81 10.57
C LEU A 29 4.33 9.34 10.57
N ASN A 30 3.98 8.32 11.37
CA ASN A 30 2.62 7.78 11.53
C ASN A 30 1.80 8.68 12.47
N THR A 31 1.56 9.92 12.01
CA THR A 31 0.87 10.97 12.77
C THR A 31 -0.53 10.59 13.23
N GLU A 32 -1.24 9.78 12.46
CA GLU A 32 -2.59 9.30 12.78
C GLU A 32 -2.58 8.10 13.75
N ARG A 33 -1.39 7.59 14.12
CA ARG A 33 -1.19 6.43 14.99
C ARG A 33 -1.99 5.19 14.56
N SER A 34 -2.25 5.08 13.26
CA SER A 34 -3.07 4.01 12.67
C SER A 34 -2.36 2.64 12.69
N GLY A 35 -1.03 2.66 12.87
CA GLY A 35 -0.16 1.47 12.76
C GLY A 35 0.25 1.17 11.32
N LEU A 36 -0.23 1.97 10.36
CA LEU A 36 0.07 1.89 8.94
C LEU A 36 0.46 3.27 8.44
N LEU A 37 1.69 3.43 7.96
CA LEU A 37 2.13 4.69 7.39
C LEU A 37 1.45 4.93 6.04
N GLN A 38 0.53 5.89 5.98
CA GLN A 38 -0.16 6.24 4.74
C GLN A 38 0.79 6.94 3.76
N TRP A 39 0.48 6.86 2.47
CA TRP A 39 1.29 7.56 1.46
C TRP A 39 1.22 9.08 1.64
N SER A 40 0.08 9.62 2.10
CA SER A 40 -0.07 11.02 2.49
C SER A 40 0.84 11.39 3.67
N GLU A 41 0.87 10.58 4.73
CA GLU A 41 1.73 10.82 5.91
C GLU A 41 3.22 10.75 5.56
N LEU A 42 3.59 9.75 4.76
CA LEU A 42 4.95 9.62 4.24
C LEU A 42 5.30 10.81 3.35
N LEU A 43 4.43 11.17 2.40
CA LEU A 43 4.64 12.33 1.53
C LEU A 43 4.67 13.63 2.33
N SER A 44 3.84 13.83 3.36
CA SER A 44 3.88 15.02 4.21
C SER A 44 5.19 15.10 4.98
N GLY A 45 5.67 13.99 5.55
CA GLY A 45 6.99 13.95 6.19
C GLY A 45 8.17 14.11 5.22
N LEU A 46 7.99 13.75 3.94
CA LEU A 46 8.97 13.94 2.86
C LEU A 46 8.90 15.33 2.22
N ASP A 47 7.71 15.94 2.15
CA ASP A 47 7.43 17.28 1.64
C ASP A 47 8.01 18.33 2.60
N LEU A 48 8.24 17.96 3.86
CA LEU A 48 9.15 18.69 4.74
C LEU A 48 10.56 18.87 4.13
N THR A 49 11.01 18.09 3.15
CA THR A 49 12.33 18.25 2.50
C THR A 49 12.28 18.82 1.08
N GLN A 50 11.10 18.97 0.49
CA GLN A 50 10.94 19.51 -0.86
C GLN A 50 10.33 20.91 -0.82
N ASN A 51 10.55 21.68 -1.89
CA ASN A 51 10.14 23.09 -1.95
C ASN A 51 8.61 23.22 -1.93
N VAL A 52 8.03 23.35 -0.75
CA VAL A 52 6.61 23.69 -0.56
C VAL A 52 6.38 25.10 -1.10
N HIS A 53 5.45 25.22 -2.05
CA HIS A 53 4.91 26.50 -2.47
C HIS A 53 4.00 27.02 -1.35
N GLY A 54 4.45 27.99 -0.55
CA GLY A 54 3.53 28.75 0.30
C GLY A 54 4.11 29.41 1.54
N ASN A 55 4.97 28.75 2.33
CA ASN A 55 5.58 29.36 3.52
C ASN A 55 6.86 28.66 3.97
N LYS A 56 8.02 29.21 3.56
CA LYS A 56 9.34 28.68 3.88
C LYS A 56 9.64 28.63 5.38
N ALA A 57 9.09 29.55 6.18
CA ALA A 57 9.33 29.59 7.63
C ALA A 57 8.62 28.43 8.34
N LEU A 58 7.37 28.17 7.99
CA LEU A 58 6.59 27.04 8.53
C LEU A 58 7.21 25.69 8.15
N LEU A 59 7.74 25.57 6.93
CA LEU A 59 8.46 24.38 6.47
C LEU A 59 9.69 24.10 7.35
N VAL A 60 10.50 25.12 7.59
CA VAL A 60 11.72 25.05 8.41
C VAL A 60 11.38 24.70 9.86
N GLU A 61 10.33 25.27 10.42
CA GLU A 61 9.84 24.94 11.76
C GLU A 61 9.41 23.47 11.87
N ASN A 62 8.63 22.98 10.91
CA ASN A 62 8.16 21.59 10.91
C ASN A 62 9.31 20.58 10.72
N GLN A 63 10.30 20.89 9.86
CA GLN A 63 11.52 20.09 9.73
C GLN A 63 12.26 19.99 11.06
N CYS A 64 12.44 21.14 11.74
CA CYS A 64 13.12 21.19 13.02
C CYS A 64 12.41 20.36 14.09
N LYS A 65 11.08 20.48 14.16
CA LYS A 65 10.26 19.70 15.10
C LYS A 65 10.37 18.20 14.86
N LEU A 66 10.25 17.77 13.60
CA LEU A 66 10.42 16.37 13.21
C LEU A 66 11.78 15.82 13.68
N LEU A 67 12.86 16.54 13.39
CA LEU A 67 14.21 16.13 13.75
C LEU A 67 14.40 16.03 15.27
N PHE A 68 13.84 16.98 16.02
CA PHE A 68 13.86 16.95 17.47
C PHE A 68 13.15 15.69 18.01
N ASP A 69 11.96 15.39 17.50
CA ASP A 69 11.17 14.23 17.92
C ASP A 69 11.86 12.89 17.58
N VAL A 70 12.62 12.84 16.48
CA VAL A 70 13.45 11.70 16.09
C VAL A 70 14.64 11.51 17.04
N TYR A 71 15.26 12.61 17.48
CA TYR A 71 16.43 12.56 18.36
C TYR A 71 16.09 12.36 19.83
N ASP A 72 14.92 12.79 20.28
CA ASP A 72 14.45 12.56 21.64
C ASP A 72 13.91 11.14 21.80
N LEU A 73 14.83 10.17 21.80
CA LEU A 73 14.49 8.75 21.98
C LEU A 73 13.79 8.46 23.32
N SER A 74 14.02 9.31 24.32
CA SER A 74 13.47 9.18 25.67
C SER A 74 12.10 9.83 25.85
N GLU A 75 11.61 10.59 24.87
CA GLU A 75 10.42 11.46 25.00
C GLU A 75 10.50 12.40 26.22
N SER A 76 11.72 12.81 26.59
CA SER A 76 11.98 13.62 27.77
C SER A 76 11.80 15.12 27.51
N GLY A 77 11.65 15.51 26.24
CA GLY A 77 11.73 16.90 25.79
C GLY A 77 13.16 17.45 25.77
N LEU A 78 14.17 16.59 25.96
CA LEU A 78 15.59 16.96 26.02
C LEU A 78 16.43 16.01 25.15
N LEU A 79 17.26 16.58 24.26
CA LEU A 79 18.22 15.80 23.48
C LEU A 79 19.49 15.60 24.26
N GLN A 80 20.03 14.39 24.28
CA GLN A 80 21.29 14.06 24.95
C GLN A 80 22.44 14.00 23.94
N ARG A 81 23.63 14.49 24.30
CA ARG A 81 24.80 14.50 23.41
C ARG A 81 25.17 13.09 22.93
N ASP A 82 25.18 12.11 23.84
CA ASP A 82 25.52 10.72 23.56
C ASP A 82 24.54 10.06 22.56
N ILE A 83 23.27 10.46 22.56
CA ILE A 83 22.29 10.01 21.55
C ILE A 83 22.66 10.56 20.17
N LEU A 84 22.97 11.86 20.05
CA LEU A 84 23.35 12.47 18.77
C LEU A 84 24.70 11.96 18.25
N ASP A 85 25.61 11.62 19.16
CA ASP A 85 26.91 11.02 18.84
C ASP A 85 26.73 9.61 18.25
N ARG A 86 25.93 8.77 18.94
CA ARG A 86 25.56 7.43 18.44
C ARG A 86 24.81 7.52 17.12
N PHE A 87 23.89 8.47 16.98
CA PHE A 87 23.17 8.71 15.74
C PHE A 87 24.11 9.04 14.58
N THR A 88 25.08 9.93 14.81
CA THR A 88 26.07 10.33 13.80
C THR A 88 26.90 9.12 13.34
N ASN A 89 27.36 8.30 14.29
CA ASN A 89 28.10 7.06 13.99
C ASN A 89 27.25 6.03 13.22
N VAL A 90 25.96 5.98 13.50
CA VAL A 90 25.01 5.09 12.83
C VAL A 90 24.77 5.50 11.37
N ILE A 91 24.48 6.79 11.13
CA ILE A 91 24.10 7.29 9.82
C ILE A 91 25.31 7.41 8.90
N TYR A 92 26.44 7.85 9.44
CA TYR A 92 27.64 8.20 8.65
C TYR A 92 28.79 7.19 8.83
N GLY A 93 28.68 6.26 9.78
CA GLY A 93 29.69 5.24 10.06
C GLY A 93 30.73 5.66 11.11
N VAL A 94 31.58 4.72 11.53
CA VAL A 94 32.58 4.88 12.62
C VAL A 94 33.64 5.96 12.34
N ARG A 95 33.91 6.27 11.06
CA ARG A 95 34.79 7.40 10.70
C ARG A 95 34.12 8.77 10.86
N GLY A 96 32.80 8.78 11.10
CA GLY A 96 32.00 9.97 11.34
C GLY A 96 31.99 10.95 10.16
N ILE A 97 31.59 12.17 10.47
CA ILE A 97 31.79 13.35 9.62
C ILE A 97 32.89 14.18 10.27
N ALA A 98 33.84 14.67 9.45
CA ALA A 98 34.90 15.54 9.95
C ALA A 98 34.28 16.81 10.57
N GLY A 99 34.70 17.16 11.79
CA GLY A 99 34.12 18.31 12.51
C GLY A 99 32.82 18.03 13.26
N ALA A 100 32.34 16.77 13.30
CA ALA A 100 31.09 16.43 13.97
C ALA A 100 31.17 16.60 15.49
N ASP A 101 32.27 16.17 16.11
CA ASP A 101 32.45 16.25 17.56
C ASP A 101 32.61 17.71 18.03
N GLU A 102 33.34 18.53 17.28
CA GLU A 102 33.46 19.97 17.54
C GLU A 102 32.11 20.68 17.41
N ALA A 103 31.32 20.32 16.39
CA ALA A 103 30.01 20.91 16.18
C ALA A 103 28.97 20.45 17.22
N LEU A 104 29.01 19.18 17.66
CA LEU A 104 28.23 18.73 18.81
C LEU A 104 28.70 19.43 20.08
N SER A 105 30.01 19.53 20.31
CA SER A 105 30.53 20.27 21.46
C SER A 105 30.00 21.70 21.48
N ALA A 106 30.06 22.43 20.36
CA ALA A 106 29.50 23.77 20.23
C ALA A 106 27.98 23.85 20.45
N LEU A 107 27.23 22.81 20.07
CA LEU A 107 25.78 22.73 20.27
C LEU A 107 25.41 22.53 21.74
N PHE A 108 26.25 21.82 22.50
CA PHE A 108 26.04 21.52 23.92
C PHE A 108 26.85 22.43 24.86
N ASP A 109 27.76 23.28 24.36
CA ASP A 109 28.60 24.20 25.12
C ASP A 109 27.79 25.39 25.64
N LYS A 110 26.99 25.12 26.67
CA LYS A 110 26.59 26.13 27.64
C LYS A 110 27.58 26.07 28.81
N PRO A 111 27.82 27.18 29.53
CA PRO A 111 28.72 27.23 30.71
C PRO A 111 28.28 26.33 31.89
N SER A 112 27.19 25.58 31.73
CA SER A 112 26.68 24.59 32.64
C SER A 112 26.96 23.21 32.04
N LYS A 113 27.52 22.28 32.82
CA LYS A 113 27.77 20.85 32.48
C LYS A 113 26.49 20.05 32.15
N VAL A 114 25.64 20.57 31.29
CA VAL A 114 24.37 19.97 30.92
C VAL A 114 24.60 19.29 29.59
N SER A 115 24.67 17.95 29.62
CA SER A 115 24.82 17.09 28.43
C SER A 115 23.54 17.03 27.58
N THR A 116 22.61 17.96 27.79
CA THR A 116 21.28 17.96 27.21
C THR A 116 20.85 19.33 26.70
N ILE A 117 20.07 19.37 25.61
CA ILE A 117 19.50 20.60 25.06
C ILE A 117 17.99 20.47 24.85
N GLY A 118 17.25 21.56 25.02
CA GLY A 118 15.82 21.62 24.72
C GLY A 118 15.53 22.08 23.30
N TYR A 119 14.25 22.02 22.91
CA TYR A 119 13.78 22.39 21.56
C TYR A 119 14.18 23.80 21.13
N ALA A 120 14.12 24.78 22.03
CA ALA A 120 14.44 26.18 21.72
C ALA A 120 15.90 26.37 21.26
N ASP A 121 16.85 25.72 21.96
CA ASP A 121 18.27 25.78 21.60
C ASP A 121 18.55 25.02 20.30
N PHE A 122 17.96 23.84 20.15
CA PHE A 122 18.06 23.04 18.94
C PHE A 122 17.48 23.77 17.72
N SER A 123 16.33 24.43 17.86
CA SER A 123 15.70 25.22 16.81
C SER A 123 16.54 26.43 16.41
N LYS A 124 17.14 27.13 17.38
CA LYS A 124 18.09 28.21 17.10
C LYS A 124 19.29 27.69 16.28
N ALA A 125 19.82 26.52 16.63
CA ALA A 125 20.93 25.88 15.93
C ALA A 125 20.54 25.41 14.51
N TYR A 126 19.32 24.91 14.35
CA TYR A 126 18.74 24.54 13.05
C TYR A 126 18.66 25.74 12.09
N LEU A 127 18.14 26.87 12.59
CA LEU A 127 18.00 28.10 11.81
C LEU A 127 19.34 28.68 11.37
N THR A 128 20.39 28.52 12.18
CA THR A 128 21.76 28.92 11.82
C THR A 128 22.51 27.83 11.03
N LYS A 129 21.84 26.72 10.67
CA LYS A 129 22.40 25.55 9.95
C LYS A 129 23.63 24.93 10.60
N THR A 130 23.72 24.98 11.92
CA THR A 130 24.84 24.43 12.68
C THR A 130 24.29 23.37 13.64
N PRO A 131 24.65 22.08 13.57
CA PRO A 131 25.47 21.36 12.58
C PRO A 131 24.65 20.80 11.40
N ALA A 132 25.05 21.10 10.15
CA ALA A 132 24.35 20.65 8.94
C ALA A 132 24.17 19.12 8.81
N PHE A 133 25.06 18.31 9.39
CA PHE A 133 24.94 16.85 9.31
C PHE A 133 23.77 16.28 10.13
N LEU A 134 23.29 16.99 11.15
CA LEU A 134 22.08 16.59 11.87
C LEU A 134 20.83 16.78 11.01
N PHE A 135 20.92 17.45 9.86
CA PHE A 135 19.74 17.86 9.09
C PHE A 135 19.75 17.30 7.67
N THR A 136 20.94 17.17 7.07
CA THR A 136 21.12 16.72 5.68
C THR A 136 20.81 15.23 5.44
N TRP A 137 20.85 14.39 6.47
CA TRP A 137 20.47 12.98 6.32
C TRP A 137 18.98 12.82 5.98
N LEU A 138 18.12 13.72 6.45
CA LEU A 138 16.69 13.70 6.19
C LEU A 138 16.41 13.94 4.70
N GLU A 139 17.15 14.86 4.06
CA GLU A 139 17.06 15.06 2.62
C GLU A 139 17.53 13.82 1.83
N LYS A 140 18.57 13.13 2.33
CA LYS A 140 19.07 11.90 1.70
C LYS A 140 18.05 10.76 1.83
N LEU A 141 17.45 10.61 3.02
CA LEU A 141 16.32 9.71 3.25
C LEU A 141 15.18 10.06 2.29
N ALA A 142 14.82 11.34 2.19
CA ALA A 142 13.70 11.76 1.39
C ALA A 142 13.91 11.58 -0.11
N ARG A 143 15.14 11.76 -0.60
CA ARG A 143 15.52 11.40 -1.97
C ARG A 143 15.46 9.89 -2.24
N HIS A 144 15.59 9.04 -1.21
CA HIS A 144 15.57 7.59 -1.36
C HIS A 144 14.16 7.00 -1.21
N VAL A 145 13.40 7.51 -0.24
CA VAL A 145 12.04 7.07 0.07
C VAL A 145 10.99 7.80 -0.78
N GLY A 146 11.26 9.04 -1.19
CA GLY A 146 10.43 9.85 -2.08
C GLY A 146 10.66 9.60 -3.57
N ARG A 147 11.54 8.68 -3.96
CA ARG A 147 11.53 8.15 -5.33
C ARG A 147 10.22 7.39 -5.52
N LYS A 148 9.48 7.68 -6.60
CA LYS A 148 8.32 6.87 -7.00
C LYS A 148 8.72 5.40 -6.85
N PRO A 149 7.94 4.58 -6.12
CA PRO A 149 8.27 3.17 -5.93
C PRO A 149 8.63 2.58 -7.29
N HIS A 150 9.75 1.86 -7.34
CA HIS A 150 10.28 1.31 -8.57
C HIS A 150 9.12 0.65 -9.34
N PRO A 151 8.98 0.83 -10.66
CA PRO A 151 7.82 0.31 -11.40
C PRO A 151 7.54 -1.17 -11.12
N ALA A 152 8.59 -1.98 -10.92
CA ALA A 152 8.47 -3.37 -10.51
C ALA A 152 7.83 -3.57 -9.11
N ILE A 153 8.08 -2.69 -8.16
CA ILE A 153 7.46 -2.72 -6.82
C ILE A 153 6.01 -2.29 -6.88
N LEU A 154 5.67 -1.27 -7.68
CA LEU A 154 4.27 -0.91 -7.95
C LEU A 154 3.51 -2.06 -8.57
N ASP A 155 4.12 -2.71 -9.56
CA ASP A 155 3.55 -3.87 -10.23
C ASP A 155 3.40 -5.07 -9.28
N ILE A 156 4.35 -5.30 -8.36
CA ILE A 156 4.21 -6.28 -7.28
C ILE A 156 3.11 -5.88 -6.29
N GLN A 157 3.00 -4.60 -5.92
CA GLN A 157 1.94 -4.15 -5.01
C GLN A 157 0.56 -4.28 -5.65
N ASP A 158 0.39 -3.90 -6.91
CA ASP A 158 -0.86 -4.09 -7.64
C ASP A 158 -1.19 -5.58 -7.81
N ARG A 159 -0.19 -6.45 -7.89
CA ARG A 159 -0.41 -7.91 -8.04
C ARG A 159 -0.67 -8.64 -6.73
N TYR A 160 -0.03 -8.27 -5.63
CA TYR A 160 0.02 -9.08 -4.40
C TYR A 160 -0.49 -8.36 -3.14
N ASN A 161 -0.66 -7.04 -3.14
CA ASN A 161 -1.23 -6.34 -2.00
C ASN A 161 -2.75 -6.52 -1.96
N VAL A 162 -3.25 -7.22 -0.95
CA VAL A 162 -4.68 -7.57 -0.79
C VAL A 162 -5.57 -6.32 -0.79
N VAL A 163 -5.13 -5.21 -0.18
CA VAL A 163 -5.91 -3.96 -0.15
C VAL A 163 -6.02 -3.35 -1.55
N ARG A 164 -4.91 -3.27 -2.29
CA ARG A 164 -4.89 -2.76 -3.67
C ARG A 164 -5.69 -3.65 -4.61
N VAL A 165 -5.64 -4.96 -4.41
CA VAL A 165 -6.46 -5.93 -5.16
C VAL A 165 -7.95 -5.68 -4.89
N ARG A 166 -8.37 -5.46 -3.64
CA ARG A 166 -9.77 -5.14 -3.30
C ARG A 166 -10.23 -3.82 -3.92
N GLU A 167 -9.44 -2.75 -3.79
CA GLU A 167 -9.74 -1.45 -4.41
C GLU A 167 -9.81 -1.53 -5.95
N ARG A 168 -8.98 -2.39 -6.56
CA ARG A 168 -9.04 -2.64 -8.00
C ARG A 168 -10.32 -3.37 -8.38
N ILE A 169 -10.72 -4.37 -7.61
CA ILE A 169 -12.00 -5.07 -7.82
C ILE A 169 -13.15 -4.07 -7.69
N GLU A 170 -13.18 -3.27 -6.63
CA GLU A 170 -14.23 -2.25 -6.43
C GLU A 170 -14.30 -1.26 -7.59
N ARG A 171 -13.16 -0.78 -8.11
CA ARG A 171 -13.14 0.13 -9.28
C ARG A 171 -13.53 -0.52 -10.61
N SER A 172 -13.36 -1.83 -10.74
CA SER A 172 -13.62 -2.58 -11.99
C SER A 172 -14.92 -3.38 -11.98
N THR A 173 -15.65 -3.34 -10.86
CA THR A 173 -16.90 -4.07 -10.67
C THR A 173 -17.95 -3.16 -10.04
N LEU A 174 -19.18 -3.65 -9.94
CA LEU A 174 -20.30 -2.99 -9.29
C LEU A 174 -20.46 -3.46 -7.84
N LEU A 175 -19.40 -4.02 -7.25
CA LEU A 175 -19.39 -4.55 -5.89
C LEU A 175 -18.74 -3.52 -4.95
N THR A 176 -19.32 -3.35 -3.77
CA THR A 176 -18.75 -2.52 -2.71
C THR A 176 -17.59 -3.22 -1.99
N LEU A 177 -16.72 -2.47 -1.32
CA LEU A 177 -15.61 -3.02 -0.53
C LEU A 177 -16.08 -4.04 0.54
N GLU A 178 -17.21 -3.80 1.18
CA GLU A 178 -17.79 -4.70 2.20
C GLU A 178 -18.22 -6.05 1.60
N GLU A 179 -18.87 -6.00 0.44
CA GLU A 179 -19.26 -7.19 -0.30
C GLU A 179 -18.03 -7.98 -0.75
N ILE A 180 -17.00 -7.29 -1.27
CA ILE A 180 -15.75 -7.90 -1.69
C ILE A 180 -15.08 -8.62 -0.51
N CYS A 181 -15.04 -8.02 0.68
CA CYS A 181 -14.47 -8.66 1.87
C CYS A 181 -15.25 -9.91 2.31
N SER A 182 -16.58 -9.88 2.19
CA SER A 182 -17.45 -11.01 2.51
C SER A 182 -17.30 -12.15 1.51
N LEU A 183 -17.25 -11.81 0.22
CA LEU A 183 -17.01 -12.73 -0.88
C LEU A 183 -15.63 -13.37 -0.80
N GLU A 184 -14.61 -12.64 -0.36
CA GLU A 184 -13.26 -13.17 -0.16
C GLU A 184 -13.24 -14.25 0.93
N LYS A 185 -13.88 -14.00 2.07
CA LYS A 185 -14.01 -14.99 3.14
C LYS A 185 -14.73 -16.25 2.65
N TRP A 186 -15.76 -16.09 1.84
CA TRP A 186 -16.47 -17.21 1.23
C TRP A 186 -15.58 -17.97 0.25
N PHE A 187 -14.92 -17.26 -0.67
CA PHE A 187 -14.05 -17.83 -1.69
C PHE A 187 -12.90 -18.64 -1.07
N GLN A 188 -12.27 -18.11 -0.01
CA GLN A 188 -11.22 -18.81 0.73
C GLN A 188 -11.71 -20.12 1.39
N ARG A 189 -12.95 -20.15 1.89
CA ARG A 189 -13.56 -21.39 2.40
C ARG A 189 -13.81 -22.39 1.28
N SER A 190 -14.29 -21.92 0.14
CA SER A 190 -14.58 -22.75 -1.05
C SER A 190 -13.32 -23.36 -1.65
N LEU A 191 -12.15 -22.72 -1.49
CA LEU A 191 -10.87 -23.27 -1.93
C LEU A 191 -10.49 -24.58 -1.21
N LYS A 192 -10.99 -24.84 0.00
CA LYS A 192 -10.68 -26.07 0.79
C LYS A 192 -9.17 -26.40 0.83
N GLY A 193 -8.31 -25.38 0.88
CA GLY A 193 -6.85 -25.52 0.88
C GLY A 193 -6.19 -25.63 -0.51
N ARG A 194 -6.96 -25.59 -1.61
CA ARG A 194 -6.43 -25.49 -2.98
C ARG A 194 -6.02 -24.04 -3.30
N PRO A 195 -5.05 -23.80 -4.20
CA PRO A 195 -4.63 -22.45 -4.57
C PRO A 195 -5.62 -21.73 -5.50
N LYS A 196 -6.43 -22.46 -6.27
CA LYS A 196 -7.46 -21.94 -7.19
C LYS A 196 -8.65 -22.90 -7.22
N LEU A 197 -9.82 -22.38 -7.63
CA LEU A 197 -10.99 -23.21 -7.92
C LEU A 197 -10.91 -23.75 -9.34
N ASP A 198 -11.34 -24.99 -9.54
CA ASP A 198 -11.64 -25.50 -10.87
C ASP A 198 -12.92 -24.80 -11.36
N THR A 199 -12.86 -24.17 -12.52
CA THR A 199 -13.96 -23.34 -13.01
C THR A 199 -15.19 -24.19 -13.30
N THR A 200 -15.02 -25.38 -13.87
CA THR A 200 -16.14 -26.25 -14.24
C THR A 200 -16.83 -26.80 -12.99
N GLU A 201 -16.05 -27.29 -12.01
CA GLU A 201 -16.56 -27.74 -10.70
C GLU A 201 -17.34 -26.60 -10.01
N PHE A 202 -16.76 -25.40 -9.96
CA PHE A 202 -17.39 -24.25 -9.34
C PHE A 202 -18.72 -23.85 -9.99
N LEU A 203 -18.78 -23.76 -11.33
CA LEU A 203 -19.98 -23.35 -12.06
C LEU A 203 -21.10 -24.37 -11.90
N VAL A 204 -20.78 -25.66 -11.90
CA VAL A 204 -21.74 -26.75 -11.68
C VAL A 204 -22.30 -26.69 -10.26
N ASP A 205 -21.43 -26.59 -9.26
CA ASP A 205 -21.84 -26.63 -7.84
C ASP A 205 -22.65 -25.40 -7.41
N ASN A 206 -22.41 -24.22 -8.01
CA ASN A 206 -22.96 -22.96 -7.51
C ASN A 206 -23.95 -22.27 -8.44
N LEU A 207 -23.81 -22.45 -9.77
CA LEU A 207 -24.54 -21.70 -10.79
C LEU A 207 -25.53 -22.56 -11.57
N GLU A 208 -25.34 -23.88 -11.72
CA GLU A 208 -26.26 -24.75 -12.50
C GLU A 208 -27.71 -24.74 -12.00
N ARG A 209 -27.94 -24.42 -10.71
CA ARG A 209 -29.29 -24.22 -10.17
C ARG A 209 -30.00 -22.95 -10.65
N PHE A 210 -29.27 -22.02 -11.24
CA PHE A 210 -29.76 -20.72 -11.73
C PHE A 210 -29.61 -20.55 -13.24
N VAL A 211 -28.72 -21.31 -13.87
CA VAL A 211 -28.44 -21.26 -15.31
C VAL A 211 -28.34 -22.66 -15.90
N SER A 212 -28.61 -22.79 -17.20
CA SER A 212 -28.55 -24.07 -17.89
C SER A 212 -27.13 -24.66 -17.89
N ARG A 213 -27.01 -25.99 -17.83
CA ARG A 213 -25.73 -26.70 -17.94
C ARG A 213 -24.91 -26.32 -19.20
N PRO A 214 -25.52 -26.21 -20.40
CA PRO A 214 -24.83 -25.70 -21.58
C PRO A 214 -24.23 -24.30 -21.41
N PHE A 215 -24.89 -23.42 -20.66
CA PHE A 215 -24.36 -22.08 -20.38
C PHE A 215 -23.19 -22.13 -19.37
N CYS A 216 -23.22 -23.03 -18.39
CA CYS A 216 -22.07 -23.30 -17.52
C CYS A 216 -20.85 -23.77 -18.32
N ASP A 217 -21.04 -24.63 -19.32
CA ASP A 217 -19.93 -25.12 -20.16
C ASP A 217 -19.32 -24.00 -21.05
N LEU A 218 -20.18 -23.11 -21.58
CA LEU A 218 -19.74 -21.91 -22.29
C LEU A 218 -18.97 -20.95 -21.39
N LEU A 219 -19.47 -20.71 -20.17
CA LEU A 219 -18.78 -19.89 -19.17
C LEU A 219 -17.43 -20.49 -18.76
N ALA A 220 -17.35 -21.81 -18.58
CA ALA A 220 -16.09 -22.49 -18.27
C ALA A 220 -15.06 -22.29 -19.38
N THR A 221 -15.49 -22.36 -20.63
CA THR A 221 -14.63 -22.10 -21.80
C THR A 221 -14.15 -20.66 -21.84
N PHE A 222 -15.02 -19.69 -21.52
CA PHE A 222 -14.69 -18.27 -21.50
C PHE A 222 -13.75 -17.87 -20.35
N LEU A 223 -13.99 -18.40 -19.15
CA LEU A 223 -13.22 -18.09 -17.94
C LEU A 223 -11.92 -18.90 -17.84
N GLY A 224 -11.79 -19.98 -18.61
CA GLY A 224 -10.65 -20.89 -18.58
C GLY A 224 -10.74 -21.92 -17.44
N LYS A 225 -9.72 -22.77 -17.33
CA LYS A 225 -9.73 -23.95 -16.43
C LYS A 225 -9.77 -23.62 -14.93
N THR A 226 -9.21 -22.49 -14.53
CA THR A 226 -9.11 -22.12 -13.11
C THR A 226 -9.68 -20.74 -12.86
N LEU A 227 -10.49 -20.62 -11.81
CA LEU A 227 -11.07 -19.35 -11.38
C LEU A 227 -10.28 -18.78 -10.21
N ASP A 228 -9.79 -17.55 -10.37
CA ASP A 228 -9.21 -16.78 -9.28
C ASP A 228 -10.24 -15.83 -8.67
N PHE A 229 -9.88 -15.20 -7.54
CA PHE A 229 -10.80 -14.36 -6.79
C PHE A 229 -11.26 -13.13 -7.60
N VAL A 230 -10.39 -12.56 -8.43
CA VAL A 230 -10.73 -11.41 -9.28
C VAL A 230 -11.76 -11.83 -10.33
N GLY A 231 -11.52 -12.94 -11.04
CA GLY A 231 -12.45 -13.49 -12.03
C GLY A 231 -13.80 -13.85 -11.40
N PHE A 232 -13.80 -14.39 -10.19
CA PHE A 232 -15.03 -14.67 -9.42
C PHE A 232 -15.83 -13.40 -9.13
N CYS A 233 -15.20 -12.34 -8.61
CA CYS A 233 -15.86 -11.06 -8.36
C CYS A 233 -16.36 -10.40 -9.65
N THR A 234 -15.57 -10.45 -10.74
CA THR A 234 -16.00 -9.94 -12.06
C THR A 234 -17.21 -10.69 -12.58
N LEU A 235 -17.22 -12.03 -12.49
CA LEU A 235 -18.35 -12.87 -12.87
C LEU A 235 -19.61 -12.49 -12.09
N LEU A 236 -19.52 -12.45 -10.75
CA LEU A 236 -20.65 -12.09 -9.90
C LEU A 236 -21.16 -10.69 -10.19
N SER A 237 -20.26 -9.72 -10.36
CA SER A 237 -20.65 -8.35 -10.68
C SER A 237 -21.44 -8.27 -11.98
N LYS A 238 -20.96 -8.90 -13.05
CA LYS A 238 -21.63 -8.87 -14.36
C LYS A 238 -22.95 -9.63 -14.35
N PHE A 239 -22.99 -10.76 -13.64
CA PHE A 239 -24.15 -11.64 -13.60
C PHE A 239 -25.27 -11.13 -12.67
N SER A 240 -24.92 -10.56 -11.51
CA SER A 240 -25.91 -10.20 -10.47
C SER A 240 -26.23 -8.71 -10.38
N ARG A 241 -25.31 -7.80 -10.77
CA ARG A 241 -25.46 -6.35 -10.58
C ARG A 241 -25.56 -5.53 -11.87
N GLY A 242 -25.21 -6.11 -13.02
CA GLY A 242 -25.37 -5.44 -14.31
C GLY A 242 -26.84 -5.13 -14.63
N ASP A 243 -27.08 -4.04 -15.36
CA ASP A 243 -28.38 -3.81 -16.00
C ASP A 243 -28.65 -4.87 -17.09
N ASP A 244 -29.89 -4.94 -17.58
CA ASP A 244 -30.27 -5.95 -18.57
C ASP A 244 -29.46 -5.84 -19.86
N ALA A 245 -29.02 -4.63 -20.23
CA ALA A 245 -28.15 -4.40 -21.38
C ALA A 245 -26.75 -5.01 -21.16
N ALA A 246 -26.14 -4.76 -20.01
CA ALA A 246 -24.82 -5.29 -19.64
C ALA A 246 -24.85 -6.81 -19.48
N LYS A 247 -25.93 -7.39 -18.94
CA LYS A 247 -26.12 -8.84 -18.85
C LYS A 247 -26.19 -9.49 -20.23
N ARG A 248 -26.99 -8.93 -21.15
CA ARG A 248 -27.08 -9.42 -22.53
C ARG A 248 -25.74 -9.31 -23.27
N LEU A 249 -25.04 -8.20 -23.08
CA LEU A 249 -23.71 -7.98 -23.65
C LEU A 249 -22.69 -8.97 -23.09
N PHE A 250 -22.76 -9.31 -21.81
CA PHE A 250 -21.92 -10.34 -21.21
C PHE A 250 -22.21 -11.74 -21.79
N VAL A 251 -23.49 -12.12 -21.92
CA VAL A 251 -23.87 -13.40 -22.56
C VAL A 251 -23.34 -13.48 -23.99
N PHE A 252 -23.45 -12.39 -24.75
CA PHE A 252 -22.89 -12.29 -26.10
C PHE A 252 -21.35 -12.46 -26.10
N GLN A 253 -20.65 -11.81 -25.16
CA GLN A 253 -19.21 -11.95 -25.00
C GLN A 253 -18.76 -13.38 -24.66
N VAL A 254 -19.54 -14.09 -23.86
CA VAL A 254 -19.26 -15.49 -23.48
C VAL A 254 -19.44 -16.43 -24.69
N ALA A 255 -20.42 -16.14 -25.55
CA ALA A 255 -20.74 -16.99 -26.68
C ALA A 255 -19.88 -16.73 -27.94
N GLN A 256 -19.27 -15.55 -28.07
CA GLN A 256 -18.48 -15.22 -29.25
C GLN A 256 -17.07 -15.85 -29.24
N THR A 257 -16.52 -16.08 -30.43
CA THR A 257 -15.09 -16.31 -30.72
C THR A 257 -14.73 -15.43 -31.92
N ASP A 258 -13.69 -14.60 -31.81
CA ASP A 258 -13.25 -13.66 -32.85
C ASP A 258 -14.35 -12.72 -33.39
N GLY A 259 -15.26 -12.27 -32.50
CA GLY A 259 -16.33 -11.33 -32.84
C GLY A 259 -17.52 -11.93 -33.59
N GLN A 260 -17.53 -13.24 -33.82
CA GLN A 260 -18.69 -13.99 -34.33
C GLN A 260 -19.15 -15.02 -33.29
N ILE A 261 -20.40 -15.46 -33.35
CA ILE A 261 -20.88 -16.60 -32.55
C ILE A 261 -20.76 -17.84 -33.44
N PRO A 262 -19.82 -18.76 -33.17
CA PRO A 262 -19.71 -20.02 -33.88
C PRO A 262 -21.02 -20.81 -33.83
N GLN A 263 -21.34 -21.54 -34.90
CA GLN A 263 -22.62 -22.24 -35.06
C GLN A 263 -22.92 -23.22 -33.91
N ASP A 264 -21.90 -23.88 -33.38
CA ASP A 264 -21.96 -24.78 -32.22
C ASP A 264 -22.33 -24.04 -30.93
N ARG A 265 -21.83 -22.82 -30.73
CA ARG A 265 -22.17 -21.96 -29.58
C ARG A 265 -23.54 -21.30 -29.73
N ALA A 266 -23.94 -20.98 -30.95
CA ALA A 266 -25.29 -20.49 -31.25
C ALA A 266 -26.36 -21.53 -30.89
N VAL A 267 -26.14 -22.80 -31.25
CA VAL A 267 -27.02 -23.92 -30.88
C VAL A 267 -27.09 -24.12 -29.36
N LEU A 268 -25.98 -23.93 -28.63
CA LEU A 268 -25.96 -24.02 -27.15
C LEU A 268 -26.70 -22.85 -26.48
N LEU A 269 -26.60 -21.64 -27.03
CA LEU A 269 -27.39 -20.47 -26.59
C LEU A 269 -28.88 -20.67 -26.84
N GLU A 270 -29.27 -21.14 -28.03
CA GLU A 270 -30.67 -21.45 -28.35
C GLU A 270 -31.24 -22.51 -27.41
N LYS A 271 -30.50 -23.60 -27.15
CA LYS A 271 -30.87 -24.63 -26.18
C LYS A 271 -31.05 -24.06 -24.76
N SER A 272 -30.16 -23.16 -24.35
CA SER A 272 -30.20 -22.50 -23.03
C SER A 272 -31.41 -21.57 -22.87
N LEU A 273 -31.81 -20.87 -23.94
CA LEU A 273 -33.01 -20.03 -23.97
C LEU A 273 -34.29 -20.87 -24.00
N SER A 274 -34.29 -22.01 -24.70
CA SER A 274 -35.43 -22.93 -24.76
C SER A 274 -35.67 -23.72 -23.47
N SER A 275 -34.63 -23.96 -22.65
CA SER A 275 -34.75 -24.57 -21.32
C SER A 275 -35.24 -23.61 -20.23
N ALA A 276 -35.31 -22.31 -20.52
CA ALA A 276 -35.72 -21.27 -19.57
C ALA A 276 -37.22 -20.95 -19.64
N ALA A 277 -38.04 -21.76 -20.32
CA ALA A 277 -39.49 -21.64 -20.26
C ALA A 277 -40.01 -22.27 -18.95
N PRO A 278 -40.55 -21.50 -18.00
CA PRO A 278 -41.35 -22.06 -16.95
C PRO A 278 -42.77 -22.23 -17.51
N ASP A 279 -43.24 -23.48 -17.55
CA ASP A 279 -44.62 -23.74 -17.16
C ASP A 279 -44.79 -23.22 -15.72
N VAL A 280 -45.22 -21.96 -15.59
CA VAL A 280 -45.88 -21.46 -14.39
C VAL A 280 -47.22 -20.92 -14.85
N THR A 281 -48.19 -21.83 -14.91
CA THR A 281 -49.59 -21.49 -14.70
C THR A 281 -49.74 -20.98 -13.26
N LEU A 282 -50.53 -19.92 -13.12
CA LEU A 282 -50.87 -19.18 -11.90
C LEU A 282 -51.16 -20.04 -10.68
#